data_AF-A0A539DPF1-F1
#
_entry.id   AF-A0A539DPF1-F1
#
_cell.length_a   1.000
_cell.length_b   1.000
_cell.length_c   1.000
_cell.angle_alpha   90.00
_cell.angle_beta   90.00
_cell.angle_gamma   90.00
#
_symmetry.space_group_name_H-M   'P 1'
#
loop_
_entity.id
_entity.type
_entity.pdbx_description
1 polymer ?
#
loop_
_entity_poly.entity_id
_entity_poly.type
_entity_poly.pdbx_seq_one_letter_code
_entity_poly.pdbx_strand_id
1 'polypeptide(L)'
;MEAFRVNLLTSRWALLALAVGMLMLPTAAPAQTAAGSIILNQAVATFALDGILHRVDSNVVRSLVLPRYGLSITPNGTAASPGQTVRGRPGFPTVAAYVLTNTGNKADDFELQGLQVQGPPSKDGFNPTKVQAYLDENINGIIDGIDAPVSRLANIQPGQD
;
A
#
# COMPACT_ATOMS: atom_id res chain seq x y z
N MET A 1 -55.29 10.64 -14.81
CA MET A 1 -54.03 11.08 -14.18
C MET A 1 -53.44 9.87 -13.47
N GLU A 2 -52.60 9.10 -14.15
CA GLU A 2 -51.91 7.95 -13.53
C GLU A 2 -50.54 8.39 -13.03
N ALA A 3 -50.25 8.04 -11.77
CA ALA A 3 -49.00 8.39 -11.10
C ALA A 3 -47.90 7.38 -11.48
N PHE A 4 -46.84 7.88 -12.11
CA PHE A 4 -45.62 7.13 -12.40
C PHE A 4 -44.90 6.79 -11.09
N ARG A 5 -44.96 5.52 -10.67
CA ARG A 5 -44.19 5.01 -9.51
C ARG A 5 -42.91 4.36 -10.02
N VAL A 6 -41.76 4.98 -9.74
CA VAL A 6 -40.46 4.37 -10.00
C VAL A 6 -40.13 3.42 -8.84
N ASN A 7 -40.29 2.12 -9.06
CA ASN A 7 -39.86 1.08 -8.13
C ASN A 7 -38.33 0.95 -8.18
N LEU A 8 -37.61 1.77 -7.41
CA LEU A 8 -36.15 1.79 -7.41
C LEU A 8 -35.48 0.57 -6.73
N LEU A 9 -36.22 -0.37 -6.12
CA LEU A 9 -35.63 -1.30 -5.14
C LEU A 9 -35.76 -2.81 -5.43
N THR A 10 -36.22 -3.27 -6.60
CA THR A 10 -36.40 -4.73 -6.87
C THR A 10 -35.69 -5.28 -8.10
N SER A 11 -34.93 -4.47 -8.83
CA SER A 11 -34.20 -4.94 -10.02
C SER A 11 -32.96 -5.73 -9.62
N ARG A 12 -32.91 -7.02 -9.98
CA ARG A 12 -31.74 -7.90 -9.80
C ARG A 12 -30.47 -7.32 -10.45
N TRP A 13 -30.65 -6.51 -11.49
CA TRP A 13 -29.57 -5.79 -12.18
C TRP A 13 -29.05 -4.61 -11.35
N ALA A 14 -29.90 -3.93 -10.57
CA ALA A 14 -29.46 -2.86 -9.67
C ALA A 14 -28.63 -3.42 -8.50
N LEU A 15 -29.01 -4.59 -7.97
CA LEU A 15 -28.23 -5.29 -6.95
C LEU A 15 -26.87 -5.79 -7.48
N LEU A 16 -26.83 -6.30 -8.73
CA LEU A 16 -25.58 -6.72 -9.36
C LEU A 16 -24.66 -5.54 -9.67
N ALA A 17 -25.20 -4.43 -10.18
CA ALA A 17 -24.43 -3.21 -10.41
C ALA A 17 -23.88 -2.61 -9.10
N LEU A 18 -24.65 -2.65 -8.02
CA LEU A 18 -24.20 -2.24 -6.69
C LEU A 18 -23.09 -3.16 -6.14
N ALA A 19 -23.21 -4.47 -6.32
CA ALA A 19 -22.19 -5.43 -5.89
C ALA A 19 -20.87 -5.27 -6.69
N VAL A 20 -20.95 -5.09 -8.01
CA VAL A 20 -19.77 -4.81 -8.86
C VAL A 20 -19.18 -3.45 -8.52
N GLY A 21 -20.00 -2.43 -8.26
CA GLY A 21 -19.54 -1.13 -7.80
C GLY A 21 -18.83 -1.19 -6.44
N MET A 22 -19.28 -2.05 -5.53
CA MET A 22 -18.63 -2.27 -4.24
C MET A 22 -17.26 -2.96 -4.35
N LEU A 23 -17.03 -3.79 -5.38
CA LEU A 23 -15.72 -4.40 -5.64
C LEU A 23 -14.69 -3.41 -6.22
N MET A 24 -15.14 -2.29 -6.76
CA MET A 24 -14.29 -1.28 -7.42
C MET A 24 -13.94 -0.11 -6.49
N LEU A 25 -14.24 -0.18 -5.18
CA LEU A 25 -13.75 0.84 -4.26
C LEU A 25 -12.24 0.69 -4.12
N PRO A 26 -11.45 1.72 -4.46
CA PRO A 26 -10.03 1.70 -4.17
C PRO A 26 -9.85 1.59 -2.65
N THR A 27 -9.06 0.62 -2.21
CA THR A 27 -8.57 0.54 -0.84
C THR A 27 -7.52 1.63 -0.67
N ALA A 28 -7.96 2.88 -0.49
CA ALA A 28 -7.06 3.96 -0.18
C ALA A 28 -6.46 3.70 1.20
N ALA A 29 -5.14 3.47 1.24
CA ALA A 29 -4.41 3.51 2.50
C ALA A 29 -4.66 4.87 3.16
N PRO A 30 -4.85 4.93 4.50
CA PRO A 30 -5.00 6.20 5.20
C PRO A 30 -3.85 7.14 4.82
N ALA A 31 -4.18 8.28 4.20
CA ALA A 31 -3.21 9.27 3.79
C ALA A 31 -2.49 9.82 5.04
N GLN A 32 -1.24 9.39 5.25
CA GLN A 32 -0.40 9.95 6.29
C GLN A 32 0.03 11.35 5.87
N THR A 33 0.12 12.29 6.82
CA THR A 33 0.66 13.62 6.52
C THR A 33 2.09 13.48 6.03
N ALA A 34 2.36 13.99 4.82
CA ALA A 34 3.65 13.85 4.18
C ALA A 34 4.77 14.45 5.03
N ALA A 35 5.90 13.74 5.13
CA ALA A 35 7.10 14.25 5.79
C ALA A 35 7.54 15.58 5.19
N GLY A 36 8.02 16.49 6.04
CA GLY A 36 8.39 17.85 5.64
C GLY A 36 7.23 18.85 5.65
N SER A 37 5.99 18.38 5.85
CA SER A 37 4.84 19.28 6.00
C SER A 37 4.98 20.12 7.28
N ILE A 38 4.69 21.42 7.17
CA ILE A 38 4.64 22.32 8.33
C ILE A 38 3.17 22.54 8.69
N ILE A 39 2.79 22.14 9.90
CA ILE A 39 1.48 22.43 10.47
C ILE A 39 1.58 23.73 11.25
N LEU A 40 0.77 24.71 10.85
CA LEU A 40 0.69 26.01 11.50
C LEU A 40 -0.55 26.06 12.40
N ASN A 41 -0.38 26.53 13.64
CA ASN A 41 -1.48 26.78 14.54
C ASN A 41 -1.42 28.24 15.04
N GLN A 42 -2.55 28.94 14.93
CA GLN A 42 -2.70 30.31 15.41
C GLN A 42 -4.13 30.48 15.96
N ALA A 43 -4.23 30.96 17.19
CA ALA A 43 -5.51 31.30 17.80
C ALA A 43 -5.92 32.72 17.41
N VAL A 44 -7.23 32.93 17.33
CA VAL A 44 -7.84 34.21 16.97
C VAL A 44 -8.94 34.51 17.97
N ALA A 45 -8.91 35.69 18.55
CA ALA A 45 -9.99 36.21 19.38
C ALA A 45 -10.67 37.39 18.69
N THR A 46 -12.00 37.42 18.71
CA THR A 46 -12.80 38.55 18.28
C THR A 46 -13.69 39.02 19.41
N PHE A 47 -13.70 40.32 19.70
CA PHE A 47 -14.51 40.90 20.77
C PHE A 47 -15.09 42.24 20.36
N ALA A 48 -16.20 42.65 20.97
CA ALA A 48 -16.78 43.97 20.76
C ALA A 48 -16.40 44.91 21.91
N LEU A 49 -15.95 46.12 21.58
CA LEU A 49 -15.73 47.21 22.52
C LEU A 49 -16.41 48.47 21.95
N ASP A 50 -17.29 49.09 22.73
CA ASP A 50 -18.08 50.25 22.31
C ASP A 50 -18.86 50.05 20.99
N GLY A 51 -19.32 48.81 20.74
CA GLY A 51 -20.04 48.43 19.53
C GLY A 51 -19.15 48.19 18.30
N ILE A 52 -17.83 48.33 18.42
CA ILE A 52 -16.86 48.05 17.35
C ILE A 52 -16.25 46.66 17.57
N LEU A 53 -16.22 45.85 16.52
CA LEU A 53 -15.56 44.55 16.55
C LEU A 53 -14.05 44.68 16.38
N HIS A 54 -13.31 44.09 17.31
CA HIS A 54 -11.86 43.96 17.30
C HIS A 54 -11.45 42.51 17.08
N ARG A 55 -10.26 42.34 16.49
CA ARG A 55 -9.62 41.04 16.27
C ARG A 55 -8.20 41.09 16.82
N VAL A 56 -7.82 40.06 17.56
CA VAL A 56 -6.46 39.86 18.08
C VAL A 56 -6.03 38.44 17.73
N ASP A 57 -4.89 38.30 17.07
CA ASP A 57 -4.31 37.01 16.73
C ASP A 57 -3.19 36.66 17.73
N SER A 58 -3.03 35.37 18.05
CA SER A 58 -1.91 34.89 18.87
C SER A 58 -0.60 34.79 18.07
N ASN A 59 0.47 34.36 18.74
CA ASN A 59 1.65 33.85 18.04
C ASN A 59 1.33 32.59 17.22
N VAL A 60 2.14 32.32 16.20
CA VAL A 60 2.05 31.13 15.36
C VAL A 60 2.96 30.03 15.92
N VAL A 61 2.40 28.85 16.14
CA VAL A 61 3.15 27.63 16.45
C VAL A 61 3.40 26.85 15.15
N ARG A 62 4.62 26.35 14.97
CA ARG A 62 5.04 25.56 13.80
C ARG A 62 5.42 24.15 14.23
N SER A 63 4.77 23.15 13.64
CA SER A 63 5.10 21.74 13.85
C SER A 63 5.55 21.12 12.53
N LEU A 64 6.78 20.61 12.50
CA LEU A 64 7.32 19.89 11.35
C LEU A 64 6.95 18.40 11.45
N VAL A 65 6.34 17.86 10.39
CA VAL A 65 6.08 16.43 10.29
C VAL A 65 7.38 15.72 9.90
N LEU A 66 7.90 14.90 10.80
CA LEU A 66 9.11 14.13 10.58
C LEU A 66 8.86 12.89 9.69
N PRO A 67 9.89 12.38 9.00
CA PRO A 67 9.78 11.14 8.25
C PRO A 67 9.57 9.94 9.16
N ARG A 68 8.62 9.10 8.78
CA ARG A 68 8.37 7.76 9.30
C ARG A 68 8.52 6.80 8.13
N TYR A 69 9.50 5.91 8.24
CA TYR A 69 9.76 4.86 7.27
C TYR A 69 8.94 3.61 7.62
N GLY A 70 8.53 2.85 6.61
CA GLY A 70 7.71 1.66 6.79
C GLY A 70 7.60 0.83 5.53
N LEU A 71 7.59 -0.49 5.70
CA LEU A 71 7.54 -1.47 4.62
C LEU A 71 6.56 -2.58 5.01
N SER A 72 5.76 -3.01 4.05
CA SER A 72 4.97 -4.23 4.14
C SER A 72 5.27 -5.08 2.91
N ILE A 73 5.44 -6.39 3.09
CA ILE A 73 5.53 -7.35 1.99
C ILE A 73 4.46 -8.39 2.24
N THR A 74 3.57 -8.61 1.27
CA THR A 74 2.48 -9.58 1.40
C THR A 74 2.49 -10.59 0.26
N PRO A 75 2.05 -11.85 0.50
CA PRO A 75 1.79 -12.42 1.82
C PRO A 75 3.09 -12.62 2.63
N ASN A 76 3.06 -12.25 3.91
CA ASN A 76 4.16 -12.44 4.86
C ASN A 76 4.00 -13.75 5.65
N GLY A 77 5.07 -14.16 6.33
CA GLY A 77 5.03 -15.29 7.24
C GLY A 77 6.34 -15.44 8.01
N THR A 78 6.48 -16.59 8.66
CA THR A 78 7.69 -17.01 9.37
C THR A 78 8.21 -18.31 8.76
N ALA A 79 9.42 -18.72 9.11
CA ALA A 79 9.93 -20.02 8.68
C ALA A 79 9.03 -21.21 9.11
N ALA A 80 8.35 -21.10 10.26
CA ALA A 80 7.46 -22.14 10.77
C ALA A 80 6.04 -22.09 10.18
N SER A 81 5.62 -20.92 9.70
CA SER A 81 4.30 -20.70 9.07
C SER A 81 4.50 -19.71 7.91
N PRO A 82 4.87 -20.22 6.72
CA PRO A 82 5.27 -19.37 5.62
C PRO A 82 4.06 -18.69 4.97
N GLY A 83 4.25 -17.48 4.45
CA GLY A 83 3.20 -16.75 3.73
C GLY A 83 2.80 -17.41 2.41
N GLN A 84 3.71 -18.19 1.82
CA GLN A 84 3.47 -18.99 0.62
C GLN A 84 4.23 -20.30 0.69
N THR A 85 3.70 -21.31 0.02
CA THR A 85 4.41 -22.55 -0.26
C THR A 85 4.17 -22.90 -1.71
N VAL A 86 5.24 -23.04 -2.49
CA VAL A 86 5.14 -23.37 -3.90
C VAL A 86 5.82 -24.71 -4.14
N ARG A 87 5.20 -25.56 -4.96
CA ARG A 87 5.75 -26.86 -5.33
C ARG A 87 6.43 -26.76 -6.69
N GLY A 88 7.76 -26.89 -6.69
CA GLY A 88 8.56 -26.91 -7.90
C GLY A 88 8.76 -28.30 -8.49
N ARG A 89 9.20 -28.34 -9.75
CA ARG A 89 9.76 -29.55 -10.37
C ARG A 89 11.28 -29.41 -10.47
N PRO A 90 12.05 -30.48 -10.28
CA PRO A 90 13.49 -30.42 -10.45
C PRO A 90 13.88 -29.84 -11.82
N GLY A 91 14.78 -28.87 -11.84
CA GLY A 91 15.27 -28.22 -13.06
C GLY A 91 14.36 -27.12 -13.63
N PHE A 92 13.18 -26.87 -13.05
CA PHE A 92 12.27 -25.80 -13.48
C PHE A 92 12.23 -24.66 -12.45
N PRO A 93 12.14 -23.40 -12.91
CA PRO A 93 11.95 -22.27 -12.01
C PRO A 93 10.60 -22.37 -11.31
N THR A 94 10.52 -21.82 -10.11
CA THR A 94 9.31 -21.73 -9.30
C THR A 94 9.14 -20.28 -8.88
N VAL A 95 7.92 -19.76 -8.98
CA VAL A 95 7.61 -18.35 -8.72
C VAL A 95 6.71 -18.23 -7.51
N ALA A 96 7.05 -17.30 -6.62
CA ALA A 96 6.20 -16.85 -5.52
C ALA A 96 6.00 -15.34 -5.69
N ALA A 97 4.75 -14.90 -5.78
CA ALA A 97 4.40 -13.51 -6.09
C ALA A 97 4.18 -12.72 -4.80
N TYR A 98 4.84 -11.58 -4.65
CA TYR A 98 4.70 -10.71 -3.48
C TYR A 98 4.33 -9.30 -3.89
N VAL A 99 3.58 -8.61 -3.04
CA VAL A 99 3.29 -7.18 -3.15
C VAL A 99 4.10 -6.47 -2.08
N LEU A 100 4.87 -5.46 -2.49
CA LEU A 100 5.67 -4.62 -1.61
C LEU A 100 5.00 -3.25 -1.49
N THR A 101 4.65 -2.83 -0.29
CA THR A 101 4.01 -1.52 -0.04
C THR A 101 4.88 -0.65 0.84
N ASN A 102 5.13 0.60 0.43
CA ASN A 102 5.68 1.62 1.34
C ASN A 102 4.57 2.10 2.30
N THR A 103 4.69 1.76 3.58
CA THR A 103 3.71 2.14 4.63
C THR A 103 4.14 3.36 5.45
N GLY A 104 5.23 4.00 5.05
CA GLY A 104 5.73 5.25 5.62
C GLY A 104 4.93 6.48 5.17
N ASN A 105 5.43 7.67 5.54
CA ASN A 105 4.88 8.97 5.11
C ASN A 105 5.85 9.76 4.21
N LYS A 106 6.89 9.10 3.70
CA LYS A 106 7.89 9.63 2.79
C LYS A 106 8.22 8.59 1.73
N ALA A 107 8.55 9.04 0.51
CA ALA A 107 9.13 8.18 -0.51
C ALA A 107 10.41 7.52 0.00
N ASP A 108 10.60 6.25 -0.35
CA ASP A 108 11.72 5.44 0.12
C ASP A 108 12.25 4.51 -0.97
N ASP A 109 13.46 4.01 -0.74
CA ASP A 109 14.13 3.04 -1.60
C ASP A 109 14.25 1.70 -0.87
N PHE A 110 13.96 0.60 -1.55
CA PHE A 110 14.02 -0.75 -1.00
C PHE A 110 15.02 -1.62 -1.74
N GLU A 111 16.01 -2.15 -1.02
CA GLU A 111 16.91 -3.18 -1.53
C GLU A 111 16.28 -4.56 -1.32
N LEU A 112 16.31 -5.39 -2.36
CA LEU A 112 15.66 -6.70 -2.39
C LEU A 112 16.72 -7.81 -2.41
N GLN A 113 16.63 -8.72 -1.45
CA GLN A 113 17.52 -9.88 -1.34
C GLN A 113 16.73 -11.14 -1.01
N GLY A 114 16.95 -12.19 -1.79
CA GLY A 114 16.43 -13.52 -1.49
C GLY A 114 17.40 -14.26 -0.58
N LEU A 115 16.99 -14.51 0.66
CA LEU A 115 17.80 -15.24 1.63
C LEU A 115 17.27 -16.66 1.83
N GLN A 116 18.16 -17.64 1.78
CA GLN A 116 17.85 -19.00 2.24
C GLN A 116 18.03 -19.04 3.76
N VAL A 117 16.91 -19.02 4.50
CA VAL A 117 16.92 -18.95 5.97
C VAL A 117 17.07 -20.33 6.62
N GLN A 118 16.94 -21.42 5.85
CA GLN A 118 17.11 -22.80 6.34
C GLN A 118 17.90 -23.69 5.36
N GLY A 119 18.93 -24.36 5.88
CA GLY A 119 19.73 -25.45 5.29
C GLY A 119 20.21 -26.39 6.41
N PRO A 120 20.52 -27.68 6.14
CA PRO A 120 19.95 -28.88 6.80
C PRO A 120 20.38 -29.15 8.27
N PRO A 121 19.66 -30.06 8.98
CA PRO A 121 19.93 -31.50 8.85
C PRO A 121 18.80 -32.32 8.19
N SER A 122 17.91 -31.68 7.42
CA SER A 122 16.90 -32.37 6.60
C SER A 122 17.53 -33.03 5.37
N LYS A 123 17.16 -34.27 5.08
CA LYS A 123 17.75 -35.15 4.04
C LYS A 123 17.59 -34.70 2.57
N ASP A 124 17.02 -33.55 2.26
CA ASP A 124 16.56 -33.23 0.89
C ASP A 124 17.53 -32.39 0.04
N GLY A 125 18.55 -31.76 0.63
CA GLY A 125 19.68 -31.16 -0.12
C GLY A 125 19.31 -30.05 -1.09
N PHE A 126 18.11 -29.47 -0.99
CA PHE A 126 17.65 -28.43 -1.92
C PHE A 126 18.34 -27.10 -1.63
N ASN A 127 19.28 -26.73 -2.51
CA ASN A 127 19.97 -25.44 -2.48
C ASN A 127 19.70 -24.70 -3.80
N PRO A 128 18.76 -23.75 -3.83
CA PRO A 128 18.52 -22.96 -5.04
C PRO A 128 19.78 -22.17 -5.41
N THR A 129 20.27 -22.36 -6.63
CA THR A 129 21.48 -21.71 -7.14
C THR A 129 21.24 -20.29 -7.64
N LYS A 130 19.97 -19.91 -7.86
CA LYS A 130 19.57 -18.58 -8.32
C LYS A 130 18.23 -18.20 -7.69
N VAL A 131 18.26 -17.19 -6.82
CA VAL A 131 17.06 -16.51 -6.31
C VAL A 131 17.11 -15.08 -6.83
N GLN A 132 16.11 -14.70 -7.63
CA GLN A 132 16.05 -13.40 -8.31
C GLN A 132 14.64 -12.85 -8.20
N ALA A 133 14.50 -11.57 -7.83
CA ALA A 133 13.23 -10.86 -7.88
C ALA A 133 13.02 -10.26 -9.28
N TYR A 134 11.77 -10.21 -9.70
CA TYR A 134 11.30 -9.62 -10.95
C TYR A 134 10.17 -8.65 -10.62
N LEU A 135 10.13 -7.49 -11.29
CA LEU A 135 9.01 -6.56 -11.20
C LEU A 135 7.95 -6.99 -12.21
N ASP A 136 6.76 -7.36 -11.72
CA ASP A 136 5.60 -7.71 -12.55
C ASP A 136 4.90 -6.43 -12.99
N GLU A 137 5.23 -5.93 -14.19
CA GLU A 137 4.75 -4.63 -14.68
C GLU A 137 3.31 -4.67 -15.18
N ASN A 138 2.83 -5.84 -15.66
CA ASN A 138 1.48 -6.00 -16.19
C ASN A 138 0.51 -6.64 -15.19
N ILE A 139 0.99 -7.00 -13.99
CA ILE A 139 0.21 -7.54 -12.87
C ILE A 139 -0.51 -8.83 -13.28
N ASN A 140 0.15 -9.66 -14.09
CA ASN A 140 -0.42 -10.91 -14.58
C ASN A 140 0.02 -12.14 -13.75
N GLY A 141 0.98 -11.97 -12.83
CA GLY A 141 1.53 -13.03 -11.98
C GLY A 141 2.40 -14.05 -12.71
N ILE A 142 2.81 -13.76 -13.95
CA ILE A 142 3.59 -14.63 -14.82
C ILE A 142 4.84 -13.87 -15.24
N ILE A 143 6.02 -14.39 -14.87
CA ILE A 143 7.28 -13.83 -15.35
C ILE A 143 7.37 -14.02 -16.87
N ASP A 144 7.28 -12.93 -17.61
CA ASP A 144 7.36 -12.91 -19.06
C ASP A 144 8.39 -11.89 -19.59
N GLY A 145 8.37 -11.62 -20.90
CA GLY A 145 9.39 -10.80 -21.56
C GLY A 145 9.39 -9.32 -21.18
N ILE A 146 8.33 -8.82 -20.53
CA ILE A 146 8.28 -7.44 -20.04
C ILE A 146 8.82 -7.29 -18.61
N ASP A 147 8.98 -8.38 -17.85
CA ASP A 147 9.35 -8.30 -16.44
C ASP A 147 10.86 -8.22 -16.25
N ALA A 148 11.32 -7.09 -15.72
CA ALA A 148 12.74 -6.85 -15.48
C ALA A 148 13.21 -7.47 -14.15
N PRO A 149 14.41 -8.11 -14.12
CA PRO A 149 15.00 -8.51 -12.85
C PRO A 149 15.35 -7.27 -12.02
N VAL A 150 14.97 -7.28 -10.75
CA VAL A 150 15.14 -6.15 -9.83
C VAL A 150 15.91 -6.57 -8.58
N SER A 151 16.77 -5.67 -8.12
CA SER A 151 17.48 -5.77 -6.81
C SER A 151 17.29 -4.53 -5.95
N ARG A 152 16.71 -3.46 -6.53
CA ARG A 152 16.36 -2.22 -5.85
C ARG A 152 15.13 -1.61 -6.48
N LEU A 153 14.18 -1.24 -5.64
CA LEU A 153 13.06 -0.37 -5.99
C LEU A 153 13.35 1.03 -5.45
N ALA A 154 13.25 2.05 -6.30
CA ALA A 154 13.60 3.41 -5.92
C ALA A 154 12.38 4.32 -5.97
N ASN A 155 12.34 5.30 -5.06
CA ASN A 155 11.34 6.35 -5.01
C ASN A 155 9.89 5.83 -4.92
N ILE A 156 9.68 4.75 -4.17
CA ILE A 156 8.34 4.19 -3.96
C ILE A 156 7.57 5.13 -3.05
N GLN A 157 6.45 5.68 -3.54
CA GLN A 157 5.65 6.65 -2.80
C GLN A 157 4.91 5.98 -1.62
N PRO A 158 4.59 6.72 -0.55
CA PRO A 158 3.69 6.23 0.49
C PRO A 158 2.39 5.66 -0.09
N GLY A 159 2.06 4.42 0.27
CA GLY A 159 0.88 3.70 -0.20
C GLY A 159 0.98 3.15 -1.63
N GLN A 160 2.14 3.26 -2.28
CA GLN A 160 2.39 2.61 -3.57
C GLN A 160 2.81 1.15 -3.35
N ASP A 161 2.29 0.29 -4.22
CA ASP A 161 2.57 -1.13 -4.38
C ASP A 161 3.48 -1.41 -5.60
#